data_AF-A0A7D6ZR34-F1
#
_entry.id   AF-A0A7D6ZR34-F1
#
_cell.length_a   1.000
_cell.length_b   1.000
_cell.length_c   1.000
_cell.angle_alpha   90.00
_cell.angle_beta   90.00
_cell.angle_gamma   90.00
#
_symmetry.space_group_name_H-M   'P 1'
#
loop_
_entity.id
_entity.type
_entity.pdbx_description
1 polymer ?
#
loop_
_entity_poly.entity_id
_entity_poly.type
_entity_poly.pdbx_seq_one_letter_code
_entity_poly.pdbx_strand_id
1 'polypeptide(L)'
;MRKTPQQKKALSYARDRRNDYGENDKSSRRNIRRNKREPNRSDRHREHQVLSGATGTSADVDLAERVETELQREKSRWMNMRWRKWRDAPLGETVEYRLRRRARLGIADPATTEARLERMHRHFGR
;
A
#
# COMPACT_ATOMS: atom_id res chain seq x y z
N MET A 1 14.02 9.17 24.13
CA MET A 1 15.25 8.33 24.21
C MET A 1 15.98 8.30 22.87
N ARG A 2 17.30 8.46 22.86
CA ARG A 2 18.13 8.42 21.65
C ARG A 2 18.42 6.95 21.28
N LYS A 3 18.12 6.56 20.04
CA LYS A 3 18.39 5.20 19.54
C LYS A 3 19.87 5.02 19.24
N THR A 4 20.41 3.87 19.65
CA THR A 4 21.78 3.45 19.27
C THR A 4 21.87 3.19 17.76
N PRO A 5 23.08 3.22 17.17
CA PRO A 5 23.27 2.85 15.77
C PRO A 5 22.70 1.47 15.41
N GLN A 6 22.85 0.48 16.30
CA GLN A 6 22.33 -0.88 16.13
C GLN A 6 20.80 -0.87 16.09
N GLN A 7 20.15 -0.13 17.00
CA GLN A 7 18.70 0.03 17.02
C GLN A 7 18.18 0.75 15.76
N LYS A 8 18.90 1.77 15.27
CA LYS A 8 18.56 2.46 14.01
C LYS A 8 18.64 1.50 12.82
N LYS A 9 19.70 0.70 12.75
CA LYS A 9 19.89 -0.31 11.70
C LYS A 9 18.79 -1.37 11.74
N ALA A 10 18.42 -1.85 12.93
CA ALA A 10 17.33 -2.79 13.10
C ALA A 10 15.98 -2.24 12.62
N LEU A 11 15.67 -1.00 12.97
CA LEU A 11 14.48 -0.33 12.47
C LEU A 11 14.49 -0.14 10.96
N SER A 12 15.66 0.17 10.37
CA SER A 12 15.79 0.27 8.92
C SER A 12 15.44 -1.07 8.25
N TYR A 13 16.01 -2.19 8.71
CA TYR A 13 15.68 -3.49 8.13
C TYR A 13 14.21 -3.90 8.28
N ALA A 14 13.56 -3.54 9.39
CA ALA A 14 12.16 -3.87 9.64
C ALA A 14 11.16 -2.94 8.94
N ARG A 15 11.51 -1.66 8.76
CA ARG A 15 10.56 -0.62 8.34
C ARG A 15 10.84 -0.02 6.97
N ASP A 16 12.11 0.02 6.52
CA ASP A 16 12.43 0.43 5.15
C ASP A 16 11.88 -0.60 4.17
N ARG A 17 11.18 -0.14 3.14
CA ARG A 17 10.44 -0.99 2.21
C ARG A 17 11.06 -0.93 0.82
N ARG A 18 11.15 -2.08 0.15
CA ARG A 18 11.73 -2.23 -1.18
C ARG A 18 10.74 -2.95 -2.08
N ASN A 19 10.53 -2.38 -3.26
CA ASN A 19 9.68 -2.97 -4.29
C ASN A 19 10.17 -4.38 -4.65
N ASP A 20 9.30 -5.35 -4.41
CA ASP A 20 9.48 -6.79 -4.55
C ASP A 20 8.57 -7.39 -5.63
N TYR A 21 7.61 -6.62 -6.13
CA TYR A 21 6.63 -7.04 -7.15
C TYR A 21 7.18 -6.95 -8.59
N GLY A 22 8.41 -6.45 -8.77
CA GLY A 22 9.04 -6.32 -10.09
C GLY A 22 8.46 -5.21 -10.97
N GLU A 23 7.52 -4.41 -10.44
CA GLU A 23 7.02 -3.22 -11.11
C GLU A 23 8.13 -2.16 -11.17
N ASN A 24 8.25 -1.38 -12.26
CA ASN A 24 9.18 -0.26 -12.29
C ASN A 24 8.73 0.83 -11.28
N ASP A 25 9.67 1.50 -10.62
CA ASP A 25 9.41 2.67 -9.75
C ASP A 25 8.52 3.73 -10.44
N LYS A 26 8.63 3.89 -11.75
CA LYS A 26 7.78 4.83 -12.52
C LYS A 26 6.32 4.39 -12.60
N SER A 27 6.07 3.10 -12.76
CA SER A 27 4.71 2.58 -12.88
C SER A 27 4.01 2.58 -11.52
N SER A 28 4.68 2.19 -10.42
CA SER A 28 4.05 2.21 -9.09
C SER A 28 3.64 3.63 -8.67
N ARG A 29 4.50 4.63 -8.92
CA ARG A 29 4.20 6.06 -8.67
C ARG A 29 2.97 6.55 -9.43
N ARG A 30 2.78 6.10 -10.68
CA ARG A 30 1.66 6.53 -11.53
C ARG A 30 0.39 5.76 -11.23
N ASN A 31 0.49 4.44 -11.13
CA ASN A 31 -0.64 3.52 -11.04
C ASN A 31 -1.33 3.61 -9.68
N ILE A 32 -0.59 3.74 -8.57
CA ILE A 32 -1.19 3.93 -7.24
C ILE A 32 -2.04 5.21 -7.24
N ARG A 33 -1.52 6.32 -7.76
CA ARG A 33 -2.28 7.58 -7.82
C ARG A 33 -3.52 7.44 -8.71
N ARG A 34 -3.38 6.80 -9.88
CA ARG A 34 -4.49 6.58 -10.81
C ARG A 34 -5.59 5.72 -10.19
N ASN A 35 -5.23 4.57 -9.62
CA ASN A 35 -6.16 3.65 -8.98
C ASN A 35 -6.87 4.32 -7.79
N LYS A 36 -6.25 5.31 -7.14
CA LYS A 36 -6.97 6.11 -6.14
C LYS A 36 -7.91 7.16 -6.73
N ARG A 37 -7.46 7.84 -7.78
CA ARG A 37 -8.15 9.00 -8.36
C ARG A 37 -9.44 8.61 -9.08
N GLU A 38 -9.40 7.55 -9.88
CA GLU A 38 -10.54 7.16 -10.72
C GLU A 38 -11.81 6.81 -9.91
N PRO A 39 -11.79 5.92 -8.90
CA PRO A 39 -12.98 5.66 -8.08
C PRO A 39 -13.47 6.91 -7.36
N ASN A 40 -12.59 7.69 -6.73
CA ASN A 40 -12.98 8.90 -6.01
C ASN A 40 -13.60 9.97 -6.94
N ARG A 41 -13.13 10.08 -8.18
CA ARG A 41 -13.74 11.01 -9.17
C ARG A 41 -15.12 10.51 -9.58
N SER A 42 -15.25 9.21 -9.83
CA SER A 42 -16.52 8.57 -10.18
C SER A 42 -17.56 8.73 -9.08
N ASP A 43 -17.17 8.47 -7.83
CA ASP A 43 -18.05 8.55 -6.67
C ASP A 43 -18.52 9.99 -6.44
N ARG A 44 -17.60 10.97 -6.47
CA ARG A 44 -17.98 12.38 -6.35
C ARG A 44 -18.88 12.87 -7.47
N HIS A 45 -18.66 12.39 -8.70
CA HIS A 45 -19.50 12.77 -9.83
C HIS A 45 -20.92 12.24 -9.65
N ARG A 46 -21.07 10.97 -9.27
CA ARG A 46 -22.35 10.34 -8.95
C ARG A 46 -23.04 11.05 -7.79
N GLU A 47 -22.33 11.25 -6.67
CA GLU A 47 -22.83 11.97 -5.49
C GLU A 47 -23.36 13.35 -5.86
N HIS A 48 -22.61 14.12 -6.66
CA HIS A 48 -23.05 15.44 -7.10
C HIS A 48 -24.31 15.37 -7.96
N GLN A 49 -24.42 14.40 -8.88
CA GLN A 49 -25.62 14.23 -9.70
C GLN A 49 -26.85 13.92 -8.83
N VAL A 50 -26.72 12.98 -7.90
CA VAL A 50 -27.81 12.58 -7.01
C VAL A 50 -28.21 13.73 -6.07
N LEU A 51 -27.23 14.34 -5.39
CA LEU A 51 -27.48 15.41 -4.43
C LEU A 51 -28.01 16.70 -5.07
N SER A 52 -27.70 16.95 -6.34
CA SER A 52 -28.25 18.11 -7.07
C SER A 52 -29.78 18.09 -7.16
N GLY A 53 -30.40 16.91 -7.06
CA GLY A 53 -31.86 16.77 -7.00
C GLY A 53 -32.49 17.29 -5.70
N ALA A 54 -31.71 17.41 -4.63
CA ALA A 54 -32.16 17.95 -3.33
C ALA A 54 -31.72 19.41 -3.08
N THR A 55 -30.93 20.01 -3.99
CA THR A 55 -30.51 21.42 -3.87
C THR A 55 -31.53 22.34 -4.54
N GLY A 56 -32.53 22.80 -3.78
CA GLY A 56 -33.58 23.73 -4.21
C GLY A 56 -34.04 24.67 -3.09
N THR A 57 -34.87 25.68 -3.42
CA THR A 57 -35.26 26.79 -2.52
C THR A 57 -36.17 26.36 -1.35
N SER A 58 -36.75 25.17 -1.38
CA SER A 58 -37.58 24.61 -0.30
C SER A 58 -37.04 23.26 0.14
N ALA A 59 -36.77 23.10 1.42
CA ALA A 59 -36.42 21.83 2.06
C ALA A 59 -37.64 20.88 2.07
N ASP A 60 -37.93 20.28 0.92
CA ASP A 60 -38.87 19.17 0.81
C ASP A 60 -38.23 17.92 1.43
N VAL A 61 -38.74 17.52 2.60
CA VAL A 61 -38.23 16.38 3.38
C VAL A 61 -38.39 15.08 2.62
N ASP A 62 -39.50 14.91 1.89
CA ASP A 62 -39.79 13.69 1.13
C ASP A 62 -38.83 13.57 -0.07
N LEU A 63 -38.48 14.70 -0.69
CA LEU A 63 -37.49 14.74 -1.76
C LEU A 63 -36.09 14.42 -1.24
N ALA A 64 -35.71 14.95 -0.07
CA ALA A 64 -34.43 14.68 0.56
C ALA A 64 -34.28 13.18 0.93
N GLU A 65 -35.33 12.56 1.46
CA GLU A 65 -35.32 11.13 1.80
C GLU A 65 -35.18 10.22 0.56
N ARG A 66 -35.83 10.58 -0.55
CA ARG A 66 -35.69 9.85 -1.83
C ARG A 66 -34.25 9.95 -2.36
N VAL A 67 -33.66 11.13 -2.33
CA VAL A 67 -32.27 11.37 -2.75
C VAL A 67 -31.28 10.60 -1.87
N GLU A 68 -31.50 10.55 -0.56
CA GLU A 68 -30.69 9.75 0.35
C GLU A 68 -30.81 8.25 0.03
N THR A 69 -32.03 7.76 -0.16
CA THR A 69 -32.29 6.36 -0.54
C THR A 69 -31.58 5.98 -1.85
N GLU A 70 -31.63 6.87 -2.85
CA GLU A 70 -30.94 6.68 -4.12
C GLU A 70 -29.42 6.69 -3.96
N LEU A 71 -28.88 7.60 -3.14
CA LEU A 71 -27.45 7.67 -2.86
C LEU A 71 -26.92 6.38 -2.23
N GLN A 72 -27.68 5.80 -1.29
CA GLN A 72 -27.33 4.57 -0.56
C GLN A 72 -27.53 3.29 -1.38
N ARG A 73 -28.36 3.33 -2.44
CA ARG A 73 -28.64 2.18 -3.31
C ARG A 73 -27.38 1.61 -3.95
N GLU A 74 -26.44 2.48 -4.33
CA GLU A 74 -25.19 2.08 -4.95
C GLU A 74 -24.00 2.21 -3.99
N LYS A 75 -23.25 1.11 -3.85
CA LYS A 75 -21.97 1.13 -3.15
C LYS A 75 -20.93 1.92 -3.94
N SER A 76 -20.10 2.69 -3.21
CA SER A 76 -18.92 3.37 -3.76
C SER A 76 -18.12 2.45 -4.69
N ARG A 77 -17.66 3.01 -5.80
CA ARG A 77 -16.79 2.34 -6.76
C ARG A 77 -15.51 1.85 -6.09
N TRP A 78 -15.04 2.54 -5.06
CA TRP A 78 -13.92 2.08 -4.25
C TRP A 78 -14.19 0.75 -3.57
N MET A 79 -15.39 0.54 -2.99
CA MET A 79 -15.77 -0.72 -2.34
C MET A 79 -15.93 -1.87 -3.33
N ASN A 80 -16.43 -1.58 -4.53
CA ASN A 80 -16.58 -2.58 -5.59
C ASN A 80 -15.25 -2.92 -6.26
N MET A 81 -14.26 -2.04 -6.16
CA MET A 81 -12.93 -2.27 -6.70
C MET A 81 -12.11 -3.16 -5.76
N ARG A 82 -11.68 -4.33 -6.26
CA ARG A 82 -10.84 -5.30 -5.51
C ARG A 82 -9.38 -4.86 -5.34
N TRP A 83 -9.07 -3.59 -5.59
CA TRP A 83 -7.71 -3.06 -5.51
C TRP A 83 -7.46 -2.42 -4.14
N ARG A 84 -6.35 -2.80 -3.50
CA ARG A 84 -5.88 -2.20 -2.26
C ARG A 84 -4.39 -1.92 -2.37
N LYS A 85 -3.95 -0.75 -1.90
CA LYS A 85 -2.52 -0.48 -1.75
C LYS A 85 -1.94 -1.44 -0.71
N TRP A 86 -1.02 -2.30 -1.15
CA TRP A 86 -0.28 -3.22 -0.29
C TRP A 86 1.06 -2.60 0.13
N ARG A 87 1.69 -3.16 1.17
CA ARG A 87 3.03 -2.77 1.61
C ARG A 87 4.06 -3.65 0.91
N ASP A 88 5.09 -3.04 0.34
CA ASP A 88 6.22 -3.76 -0.25
C ASP A 88 7.02 -4.54 0.83
N ALA A 89 7.92 -5.44 0.40
CA ALA A 89 8.77 -6.22 1.31
C ALA A 89 9.67 -5.32 2.19
N PRO A 90 9.90 -5.70 3.47
CA PRO A 90 10.89 -5.05 4.30
C PRO A 90 12.31 -5.30 3.78
N LEU A 91 13.19 -4.33 4.02
CA LEU A 91 14.58 -4.37 3.56
C LEU A 91 15.32 -5.63 4.04
N GLY A 92 15.03 -6.11 5.26
CA GLY A 92 15.63 -7.34 5.80
C GLY A 92 15.35 -8.57 4.94
N GLU A 93 14.09 -8.77 4.55
CA GLU A 93 13.67 -9.90 3.71
C GLU A 93 14.28 -9.80 2.31
N THR A 94 14.36 -8.58 1.76
CA THR A 94 15.00 -8.35 0.46
C THR A 94 16.50 -8.69 0.49
N VAL A 95 17.20 -8.32 1.57
CA VAL A 95 18.64 -8.58 1.74
C VAL A 95 18.89 -10.07 1.96
N GLU A 96 18.08 -10.72 2.78
CA GLU A 96 18.10 -12.17 2.99
C GLU A 96 17.94 -12.93 1.67
N TYR A 97 16.89 -12.59 0.91
CA TYR A 97 16.63 -13.17 -0.40
C TYR A 97 17.82 -13.01 -1.35
N ARG A 98 18.43 -11.81 -1.43
CA ARG A 98 19.59 -11.54 -2.29
C ARG A 98 20.82 -12.34 -1.89
N LEU A 99 21.08 -12.46 -0.58
CA LEU A 99 22.20 -13.24 -0.05
C LEU A 99 22.04 -14.72 -0.42
N ARG A 100 20.87 -15.31 -0.13
CA ARG A 100 20.56 -16.69 -0.50
C ARG A 100 20.62 -16.93 -2.01
N ARG A 101 20.09 -16.00 -2.81
CA ARG A 101 20.15 -16.08 -4.28
C ARG A 101 21.59 -16.10 -4.79
N ARG A 102 22.48 -15.27 -4.24
CA ARG A 102 23.90 -15.25 -4.65
C ARG A 102 24.62 -16.53 -4.30
N ALA A 103 24.38 -17.09 -3.11
CA ALA A 103 24.93 -18.39 -2.73
C ALA A 103 24.44 -19.50 -3.66
N ARG A 104 23.13 -19.53 -3.95
CA ARG A 104 22.52 -20.50 -4.88
C ARG A 104 23.13 -20.42 -6.29
N LEU A 105 23.45 -19.21 -6.75
CA LEU A 105 24.06 -18.98 -8.06
C LEU A 105 25.59 -19.17 -8.08
N GLY A 106 26.21 -19.58 -6.97
CA GLY A 106 27.67 -19.74 -6.87
C GLY A 106 28.47 -18.44 -6.89
N ILE A 107 27.81 -17.28 -6.81
CA ILE A 107 28.45 -15.95 -6.81
C ILE A 107 29.11 -15.67 -5.45
N ALA A 108 28.53 -16.21 -4.38
CA ALA A 108 29.04 -16.08 -3.02
C ALA A 108 29.19 -17.46 -2.40
N ASP A 109 30.20 -17.61 -1.54
CA ASP A 109 30.38 -18.83 -0.77
C ASP A 109 29.17 -19.02 0.20
N PRO A 110 28.54 -20.22 0.21
CA PRO A 110 27.41 -20.50 1.08
C PRO A 110 27.71 -20.32 2.58
N ALA A 111 28.89 -20.72 3.06
CA ALA A 111 29.24 -20.63 4.47
C ALA A 111 29.37 -19.16 4.94
N THR A 112 30.04 -18.33 4.16
CA THR A 112 30.11 -16.88 4.42
C THR A 112 28.75 -16.19 4.32
N THR A 113 27.86 -16.70 3.46
CA THR A 113 26.50 -16.20 3.33
C THR A 113 25.68 -16.50 4.58
N GLU A 114 25.79 -17.73 5.09
CA GLU A 114 25.09 -18.16 6.31
C GLU A 114 25.55 -17.36 7.53
N ALA A 115 26.86 -17.22 7.74
CA ALA A 115 27.38 -16.39 8.83
C ALA A 115 26.92 -14.93 8.76
N ARG A 116 26.72 -14.39 7.56
CA ARG A 116 26.16 -13.03 7.37
C ARG A 116 24.68 -12.97 7.72
N LEU A 117 23.90 -14.00 7.38
CA LEU A 117 22.48 -14.12 7.73
C LEU A 117 22.31 -14.27 9.24
N GLU A 118 23.07 -15.14 9.89
CA GLU A 118 23.04 -15.31 11.35
C GLU A 118 23.35 -14.00 12.08
N ARG A 119 24.38 -13.26 11.64
CA ARG A 119 24.69 -11.94 12.21
C ARG A 119 23.54 -10.94 11.98
N MET A 120 22.91 -11.00 10.82
CA MET A 120 21.74 -10.19 10.49
C MET A 120 20.62 -10.52 11.49
N HIS A 121 20.19 -11.78 11.58
CA HIS A 121 19.10 -12.23 12.47
C HIS A 121 19.37 -11.93 13.94
N ARG A 122 20.60 -12.16 14.44
CA ARG A 122 21.02 -11.83 15.82
C ARG A 122 20.79 -10.37 16.20
N HIS A 123 20.96 -9.45 15.25
CA HIS A 123 20.73 -8.02 15.49
C HIS A 123 19.28 -7.58 15.26
N PHE A 124 18.44 -8.42 14.64
CA PHE A 124 17.07 -8.09 14.24
C PHE A 124 16.00 -8.88 14.98
N GLY A 125 16.38 -9.83 15.86
CA GLY A 125 15.46 -10.53 16.77
C GLY A 125 14.43 -11.38 16.05
N ARG A 126 14.82 -12.03 14.94
CA ARG A 126 14.07 -13.14 14.35
C ARG A 126 14.78 -14.44 14.66
#